data_AF-A0AAW8LX55-F1
#
_entry.id   AF-A0AAW8LX55-F1
#
_cell.length_a   1.000
_cell.length_b   1.000
_cell.length_c   1.000
_cell.angle_alpha   90.00
_cell.angle_beta   90.00
_cell.angle_gamma   90.00
#
_symmetry.space_group_name_H-M   'P 1'
#
loop_
_entity.id
_entity.type
_entity.pdbx_description
1 polymer ?
#
loop_
_entity_poly.entity_id
_entity_poly.type
_entity_poly.pdbx_seq_one_letter_code
_entity_poly.pdbx_strand_id
1 'polypeptide(L)'
;MRKKTRKLVVSVEFRLDDSKTPGQLSGTIVMPFGLAVTKLFSIKSGNVRLQEVQVSTCLPVGCVVSFTPFVELVSALETGKTLTIEAPDLQGRTVSFQLQSAGFSEALKRLGSLY
;
A
#
# COMPACT_ATOMS: atom_id res chain seq x y z
N MET A 1 24.32 -12.52 3.30
CA MET A 1 23.22 -13.49 3.55
C MET A 1 21.95 -12.74 3.96
N ARG A 2 20.94 -12.65 3.08
CA ARG A 2 19.62 -12.06 3.40
C ARG A 2 18.79 -13.13 4.14
N LYS A 3 18.81 -13.11 5.48
CA LYS A 3 17.98 -14.03 6.29
C LYS A 3 16.50 -13.75 6.02
N LYS A 4 15.78 -14.69 5.42
CA LYS A 4 14.30 -14.66 5.32
C LYS A 4 13.73 -14.97 6.71
N THR A 5 13.52 -13.93 7.51
CA THR A 5 13.05 -14.04 8.89
C THR A 5 11.55 -14.39 9.00
N ARG A 6 10.82 -14.49 7.87
CA ARG A 6 9.35 -14.66 7.80
C ARG A 6 8.56 -13.68 8.68
N LYS A 7 9.17 -12.53 9.01
CA LYS A 7 8.50 -11.47 9.75
C LYS A 7 7.68 -10.62 8.79
N LEU A 8 6.48 -10.22 9.23
CA LEU A 8 5.70 -9.21 8.53
C LEU A 8 6.47 -7.89 8.57
N VAL A 9 6.69 -7.29 7.41
CA VAL A 9 7.37 -5.99 7.28
C VAL A 9 6.39 -4.93 6.81
N VAL A 10 5.56 -5.26 5.82
CA VAL A 10 4.50 -4.39 5.31
C VAL A 10 3.26 -5.25 5.07
N SER A 11 2.09 -4.73 5.42
CA SER A 11 0.80 -5.28 4.99
C SER A 11 -0.06 -4.20 4.36
N VAL A 12 -0.91 -4.61 3.42
CA VAL A 12 -1.89 -3.73 2.80
C VAL A 12 -3.25 -4.41 2.85
N GLU A 13 -4.25 -3.64 3.22
CA GLU A 13 -5.65 -4.03 3.26
C GLU A 13 -6.44 -3.11 2.34
N PHE A 14 -7.38 -3.71 1.60
CA PHE A 14 -8.29 -2.99 0.73
C PHE A 14 -9.73 -3.35 1.10
N ARG A 15 -10.61 -2.34 1.07
CA ARG A 15 -12.02 -2.47 1.39
C ARG A 15 -12.83 -1.74 0.32
N LEU A 16 -13.87 -2.36 -0.21
CA LEU A 16 -14.86 -1.64 -1.00
C LEU A 16 -15.69 -0.79 -0.04
N ASP A 17 -15.83 0.49 -0.35
CA ASP A 17 -16.68 1.39 0.41
C ASP A 17 -18.14 1.20 -0.03
N ASP A 18 -19.07 1.27 0.93
CA ASP A 18 -20.52 1.07 0.74
C ASP A 18 -21.21 2.40 0.31
N SER A 19 -20.40 3.40 -0.04
CA SER A 19 -20.87 4.72 -0.46
C SER A 19 -21.48 4.65 -1.87
N LYS A 20 -22.38 5.58 -2.18
CA LYS A 20 -23.24 5.66 -3.38
C LYS A 20 -22.52 5.66 -4.76
N THR A 21 -21.21 5.47 -4.78
CA THR A 21 -20.37 5.38 -5.98
C THR A 21 -19.84 3.95 -6.10
N PRO A 22 -20.36 3.14 -7.06
CA PRO A 22 -19.84 1.81 -7.32
C PRO A 22 -18.33 1.86 -7.58
N GLY A 23 -17.56 1.06 -6.85
CA GLY A 23 -16.12 0.89 -7.09
C GLY A 23 -15.18 1.81 -6.32
N GLN A 24 -15.65 2.54 -5.31
CA GLN A 24 -14.73 3.28 -4.44
C GLN A 24 -13.99 2.30 -3.51
N LEU A 25 -12.69 2.12 -3.76
CA LEU A 25 -11.80 1.32 -2.93
C LEU A 25 -11.19 2.21 -1.84
N SER A 26 -11.12 1.72 -0.62
CA SER A 26 -10.37 2.33 0.48
C SER A 26 -9.20 1.41 0.83
N GLY A 27 -8.03 1.99 1.04
CA GLY A 27 -6.78 1.27 1.31
C GLY A 27 -6.20 1.64 2.67
N THR A 28 -5.61 0.65 3.35
CA THR A 28 -4.83 0.86 4.56
C THR A 28 -3.52 0.10 4.45
N ILE A 29 -2.38 0.78 4.64
CA ILE A 29 -1.06 0.17 4.67
C ILE A 29 -0.53 0.24 6.10
N VAL A 30 0.00 -0.88 6.59
CA VAL A 30 0.78 -0.92 7.84
C VAL A 30 2.25 -1.04 7.47
N MET A 31 3.00 0.00 7.84
CA MET A 31 4.43 0.14 7.60
C MET A 31 5.21 -0.15 8.88
N PRO A 32 6.48 -0.60 8.78
CA PRO A 32 7.29 -0.87 9.96
C PRO A 32 7.67 0.44 10.67
N PHE A 33 8.08 0.31 11.94
CA PHE A 33 8.67 1.41 12.69
C PHE A 33 10.04 1.83 12.13
N GLY A 34 10.49 3.02 12.55
CA GLY A 34 11.79 3.58 12.12
C GLY A 34 11.75 4.40 10.83
N LEU A 35 10.55 4.67 10.30
CA LEU A 35 10.32 5.57 9.18
C LEU A 35 10.03 7.00 9.67
N ALA A 36 10.38 8.00 8.86
CA ALA A 36 10.10 9.40 9.14
C ALA A 36 8.63 9.71 8.84
N VAL A 37 7.76 9.48 9.82
CA VAL A 37 6.30 9.64 9.74
C VAL A 37 5.82 11.05 9.39
N THR A 38 6.67 12.06 9.58
CA THR A 38 6.41 13.46 9.22
C THR A 38 6.66 13.76 7.74
N LYS A 39 7.21 12.81 6.98
CA LYS A 39 7.48 12.93 5.54
C LYS A 39 6.46 12.13 4.75
N LEU A 40 6.24 12.53 3.50
CA LEU A 40 5.36 11.82 2.57
C LEU A 40 6.02 10.53 2.09
N PHE A 41 5.23 9.47 1.99
CA PHE A 41 5.63 8.21 1.39
C PHE A 41 5.15 8.17 -0.06
N SER A 42 5.93 7.53 -0.92
CA SER A 42 5.66 7.39 -2.34
C SER A 42 5.10 6.01 -2.64
N ILE A 43 4.01 5.93 -3.39
CA ILE A 43 3.56 4.68 -3.99
C ILE A 43 3.88 4.74 -5.48
N LYS A 44 4.63 3.76 -5.96
CA LYS A 44 5.09 3.63 -7.34
C LYS A 44 4.69 2.29 -7.94
N SER A 45 4.52 2.26 -9.26
CA SER A 45 4.45 1.04 -10.06
C SER A 45 5.54 1.09 -11.12
N GLY A 46 6.56 0.24 -10.99
CA GLY A 46 7.78 0.38 -11.80
C GLY A 46 8.43 1.74 -11.58
N ASN A 47 8.59 2.53 -12.65
CA ASN A 47 9.20 3.87 -12.59
C ASN A 47 8.18 5.01 -12.45
N VAL A 48 6.89 4.71 -12.42
CA VAL A 48 5.82 5.72 -12.36
C VAL A 48 5.41 5.93 -10.92
N ARG A 49 5.47 7.18 -10.44
CA ARG A 49 4.90 7.58 -9.16
C ARG A 49 3.40 7.76 -9.31
N LEU A 50 2.64 6.97 -8.58
CA LEU A 50 1.17 6.91 -8.68
C LEU A 50 0.51 7.82 -7.64
N GLN A 51 1.01 7.82 -6.40
CA GLN A 51 0.38 8.54 -5.31
C GLN A 51 1.39 8.87 -4.20
N GLU A 52 1.15 9.97 -3.49
CA GLU A 52 1.82 10.28 -2.22
C GLU A 52 0.85 10.07 -1.07
N VAL A 53 1.34 9.54 0.04
CA VAL A 53 0.53 9.23 1.22
C VAL A 53 1.24 9.68 2.49
N GLN A 54 0.46 10.04 3.51
CA GLN A 54 0.97 10.46 4.81
C GLN A 54 0.58 9.43 5.88
N VAL A 55 1.44 9.27 6.88
CA VAL A 55 1.15 8.43 8.05
C VAL A 55 0.01 9.06 8.85
N SER A 56 -1.06 8.29 9.07
CA SER A 56 -2.24 8.72 9.82
C SER A 56 -2.04 8.54 11.32
N THR A 57 -1.47 7.39 11.74
CA THR A 57 -1.18 7.08 13.14
C THR A 57 -0.17 5.94 13.25
N CYS A 58 0.35 5.65 14.43
CA CYS A 58 1.12 4.42 14.68
C CYS A 58 0.51 3.61 15.82
N LEU A 59 0.35 2.32 15.57
CA LEU A 59 -0.17 1.30 16.49
C LEU A 59 0.96 0.31 16.82
N PRO A 60 0.81 -0.58 17.84
CA PRO A 60 1.84 -1.56 18.17
C PRO A 60 2.29 -2.48 17.03
N VAL A 61 1.45 -2.66 16.00
CA VAL A 61 1.74 -3.44 14.80
C VAL A 61 2.56 -2.68 13.74
N GLY A 62 2.65 -1.36 13.84
CA GLY A 62 3.34 -0.50 12.89
C GLY A 62 2.63 0.84 12.66
N CYS A 63 3.14 1.62 11.71
CA CYS A 63 2.55 2.90 11.33
C CYS A 63 1.51 2.71 10.22
N VAL A 64 0.32 3.21 10.48
CA VAL A 64 -0.86 3.07 9.63
C VAL A 64 -0.96 4.27 8.70
N VAL A 65 -1.13 3.97 7.42
CA VAL A 65 -1.40 4.93 6.35
C VAL A 65 -2.77 4.58 5.78
N SER A 66 -3.74 5.47 5.96
CA SER A 66 -5.06 5.34 5.34
C SER A 66 -5.11 6.20 4.08
N PHE A 67 -5.59 5.65 2.97
CA PHE A 67 -5.65 6.37 1.69
C PHE A 67 -6.77 5.82 0.80
N THR A 68 -7.24 6.65 -0.12
CA THR A 68 -8.12 6.23 -1.21
C THR A 68 -7.25 6.00 -2.44
N PRO A 69 -7.15 4.77 -2.97
CA PRO A 69 -6.38 4.47 -4.18
C PRO A 69 -6.95 5.22 -5.39
N PHE A 70 -6.10 5.90 -6.14
CA PHE A 70 -6.48 6.43 -7.46
C PHE A 70 -6.72 5.32 -8.48
N VAL A 71 -7.46 5.63 -9.54
CA VAL A 71 -7.84 4.67 -10.60
C VAL A 71 -6.61 4.03 -11.25
N GLU A 72 -5.54 4.81 -11.42
CA GLU A 72 -4.27 4.35 -11.98
C GLU A 72 -3.56 3.34 -11.06
N LEU A 73 -3.71 3.51 -9.73
CA LEU A 73 -3.14 2.58 -8.76
C LEU A 73 -3.90 1.26 -8.74
N VAL A 74 -5.22 1.30 -8.81
CA VAL A 74 -6.05 0.09 -8.96
C VAL A 74 -5.70 -0.63 -10.27
N SER A 75 -5.60 0.11 -11.37
CA SER A 75 -5.23 -0.45 -12.67
C SER A 75 -3.82 -1.08 -12.66
N ALA A 76 -2.86 -0.47 -11.97
CA ALA A 76 -1.52 -1.04 -11.79
C ALA A 76 -1.53 -2.34 -10.99
N LEU A 77 -2.39 -2.43 -9.96
CA LEU A 77 -2.59 -3.64 -9.18
C LEU A 77 -3.27 -4.75 -10.00
N GLU A 78 -4.30 -4.42 -10.78
CA GLU A 78 -5.00 -5.38 -11.63
C GLU A 78 -4.12 -5.94 -12.76
N THR A 79 -3.19 -5.13 -13.27
CA THR A 79 -2.21 -5.59 -14.28
C THR A 79 -1.09 -6.45 -13.71
N GLY A 80 -1.10 -6.74 -12.40
CA GLY A 80 -0.10 -7.58 -11.74
C GLY A 80 1.28 -6.93 -11.62
N LYS A 81 1.36 -5.60 -11.74
CA LYS A 81 2.64 -4.87 -11.61
C LYS A 81 3.05 -4.80 -10.14
N THR A 82 4.34 -5.00 -9.88
CA THR A 82 4.92 -4.82 -8.55
C THR A 82 4.76 -3.37 -8.10
N LEU A 83 4.07 -3.17 -6.97
CA LEU A 83 4.04 -1.87 -6.31
C LEU A 83 5.28 -1.70 -5.45
N THR A 84 5.82 -0.49 -5.45
CA THR A 84 6.93 -0.11 -4.58
C THR A 84 6.51 1.07 -3.73
N ILE A 85 6.59 0.90 -2.42
CA ILE A 85 6.38 1.97 -1.45
C ILE A 85 7.74 2.49 -1.02
N GLU A 86 8.03 3.75 -1.25
CA GLU A 86 9.25 4.40 -0.78
C GLU A 86 8.95 5.33 0.38
N ALA A 87 9.69 5.18 1.46
CA ALA A 87 9.57 6.00 2.65
C ALA A 87 10.96 6.38 3.17
N PRO A 88 11.21 7.65 3.53
CA PRO A 88 12.44 8.01 4.20
C PRO A 88 12.47 7.43 5.62
N ASP A 89 13.62 6.93 6.05
CA ASP A 89 13.88 6.58 7.44
C ASP A 89 14.20 7.84 8.28
N LEU A 90 14.38 7.64 9.59
CA LEU A 90 14.73 8.74 10.52
C LEU A 90 16.10 9.39 10.22
N GLN A 91 16.95 8.77 9.40
CA GLN A 91 18.24 9.30 8.97
C GLN A 91 18.15 9.95 7.58
N GLY A 92 16.95 10.02 6.98
CA GLY A 92 16.72 10.58 5.65
C GLY A 92 17.06 9.63 4.50
N ARG A 93 17.35 8.35 4.76
CA ARG A 93 17.61 7.35 3.72
C ARG A 93 16.29 6.80 3.20
N THR A 94 16.13 6.76 1.88
CA THR A 94 14.95 6.16 1.26
C THR A 94 14.97 4.64 1.41
N VAL A 95 13.94 4.10 2.04
CA VAL A 95 13.69 2.67 2.16
C VAL A 95 12.56 2.30 1.19
N SER A 96 12.80 1.30 0.35
CA SER A 96 11.84 0.81 -0.65
C SER A 96 11.28 -0.55 -0.22
N PHE A 97 9.95 -0.66 -0.23
CA PHE A 97 9.20 -1.88 0.06
C PHE A 97 8.46 -2.33 -1.18
N GLN A 98 8.73 -3.55 -1.65
CA GLN A 98 8.06 -4.12 -2.82
C GLN A 98 6.89 -5.01 -2.40
N LEU A 99 5.75 -4.78 -3.03
CA LEU A 99 4.52 -5.54 -2.87
C LEU A 99 4.18 -6.24 -4.18
N GLN A 100 3.92 -7.54 -4.09
CA GLN A 100 3.45 -8.33 -5.22
C GLN A 100 1.93 -8.21 -5.30
N SER A 101 1.42 -7.88 -6.48
CA SER A 101 -0.01 -7.72 -6.76
C SER A 101 -0.63 -8.93 -7.46
N ALA A 102 0.13 -10.03 -7.58
CA ALA A 102 -0.38 -11.28 -8.14
C ALA A 102 -1.63 -11.75 -7.37
N GLY A 103 -2.73 -11.99 -8.09
CA GLY A 103 -4.02 -12.39 -7.52
C GLY A 103 -4.93 -11.23 -7.10
N PHE A 104 -4.49 -9.97 -7.25
CA PHE A 104 -5.31 -8.82 -6.87
C PHE A 104 -6.56 -8.67 -7.73
N SER A 105 -6.47 -8.86 -9.04
CA SER A 105 -7.63 -8.73 -9.95
C SER A 105 -8.72 -9.77 -9.62
N GLU A 106 -8.33 -11.02 -9.38
CA GLU A 106 -9.24 -12.09 -8.98
C GLU A 106 -9.90 -11.80 -7.62
N ALA A 107 -9.11 -11.32 -6.65
CA ALA A 107 -9.63 -10.93 -5.34
C ALA A 107 -10.61 -9.75 -5.42
N LEU A 108 -10.31 -8.74 -6.24
CA LEU A 108 -11.19 -7.58 -6.43
C LEU A 108 -12.51 -7.97 -7.12
N LYS A 109 -12.45 -8.80 -8.17
CA LYS A 109 -13.66 -9.37 -8.80
C LYS A 109 -14.50 -10.15 -7.80
N ARG A 110 -13.86 -10.92 -6.91
CA ARG A 110 -14.56 -11.65 -5.85
C ARG A 110 -15.24 -10.69 -4.88
N LEU A 111 -14.55 -9.64 -4.42
CA LEU A 111 -15.13 -8.62 -3.52
C LEU A 111 -16.35 -7.93 -4.16
N GLY A 112 -16.27 -7.59 -5.45
CA GLY A 112 -17.41 -7.02 -6.18
C GLY A 112 -18.58 -7.98 -6.40
N SER A 113 -18.40 -9.30 -6.23
CA SER A 113 -19.50 -10.28 -6.28
C SER A 113 -20.19 -10.52 -4.93
N LEU A 114 -19.63 -9.95 -3.85
CA LEU A 114 -20.12 -10.12 -2.48
C LEU A 114 -20.96 -8.93 -1.99
N TYR A 115 -21.02 -7.86 -2.80
CA TYR A 115 -21.87 -6.68 -2.65
C TYR A 115 -22.84 -6.63 -3.83
#